data_AF-A0AA43BZZ6-F1
#
_entry.id   AF-A0AA43BZZ6-F1
#
_cell.length_a   1.000
_cell.length_b   1.000
_cell.length_c   1.000
_cell.angle_alpha   90.00
_cell.angle_beta   90.00
_cell.angle_gamma   90.00
#
_symmetry.space_group_name_H-M   'P 1'
#
loop_
_entity.id
_entity.type
_entity.pdbx_description
1 polymer ?
#
loop_
_entity_poly.entity_id
_entity_poly.type
_entity_poly.pdbx_seq_one_letter_code
_entity_poly.pdbx_strand_id
1 'polypeptide(L)'
;MRLKAMDAERVDIDSLSLTTPMVHWAPAAFGVKLARVYNDACSAACIVHPRRLIGMAVLPTQAPDLALQELERAAKLPGLRGLYLGTHINKQNLDEKTFFPIYAKCGELRWAIFLHPAATVAQLRAHLSAAKRELILGRTAARLLKL
;
A
#
# COMPACT_ATOMS: atom_id res chain seq x y z
N MET A 1 -1.83 7.75 22.64
CA MET A 1 -1.52 9.00 21.89
C MET A 1 -2.64 9.37 20.94
N ARG A 2 -3.06 8.51 19.98
CA ARG A 2 -4.13 8.82 19.01
C ARG A 2 -5.49 9.19 19.65
N LEU A 3 -6.06 8.33 20.50
CA LEU A 3 -7.40 8.57 21.08
C LEU A 3 -7.49 9.88 21.86
N LYS A 4 -6.45 10.20 22.65
CA LYS A 4 -6.38 11.48 23.38
C LYS A 4 -6.44 12.69 22.43
N ALA A 5 -5.76 12.61 21.29
CA ALA A 5 -5.82 13.67 20.27
C ALA A 5 -7.20 13.74 19.63
N MET A 6 -7.84 12.60 19.35
CA MET A 6 -9.21 12.57 18.85
C MET A 6 -10.20 13.22 19.84
N ASP A 7 -10.06 12.94 21.13
CA ASP A 7 -10.91 13.54 22.17
C ASP A 7 -10.71 15.06 22.27
N ALA A 8 -9.46 15.53 22.19
CA ALA A 8 -9.14 16.96 22.20
C ALA A 8 -9.73 17.71 20.99
N GLU A 9 -9.67 17.09 19.81
CA GLU A 9 -10.15 17.65 18.55
C GLU A 9 -11.63 17.33 18.24
N ARG A 10 -12.33 16.63 19.13
CA ARG A 10 -13.72 16.18 18.96
C ARG A 10 -13.93 15.34 17.69
N VAL A 11 -12.98 14.45 17.40
CA VAL A 11 -13.07 13.46 16.32
C VAL A 11 -13.69 12.17 16.88
N ASP A 12 -14.86 11.83 16.36
CA ASP A 12 -15.60 10.63 16.78
C ASP A 12 -14.91 9.34 16.31
N ILE A 13 -14.55 9.27 15.03
CA ILE A 13 -13.98 8.07 14.40
C ILE A 13 -12.75 8.43 13.57
N ASP A 14 -11.67 7.67 13.73
CA ASP A 14 -10.47 7.72 12.87
C ASP A 14 -10.41 6.46 11.99
N SER A 15 -10.10 6.66 10.71
CA SER A 15 -9.90 5.61 9.72
C SER A 15 -8.41 5.32 9.57
N LEU A 16 -7.95 4.27 10.23
CA LEU A 16 -6.55 3.87 10.25
C LEU A 16 -6.10 3.37 8.87
N SER A 17 -4.99 3.94 8.39
CA SER A 17 -4.28 3.51 7.19
C SER A 17 -2.79 3.35 7.47
N LEU A 18 -2.11 2.52 6.68
CA LEU A 18 -0.65 2.41 6.73
C LEU A 18 -0.04 3.65 6.08
N THR A 19 1.06 4.16 6.65
CA THR A 19 1.78 5.27 6.02
C THR A 19 2.44 4.85 4.69
N THR A 20 2.77 5.81 3.83
CA THR A 20 3.58 5.57 2.63
C THR A 20 4.95 4.99 3.04
N PRO A 21 5.53 4.02 2.30
CA PRO A 21 5.18 3.58 0.94
C PRO A 21 4.26 2.32 0.87
N MET A 22 3.43 2.06 1.89
CA MET A 22 2.63 0.83 1.99
C MET A 22 3.53 -0.42 1.94
N VAL A 23 3.16 -1.45 1.15
CA VAL A 23 3.85 -2.76 1.11
C VAL A 23 4.29 -3.19 -0.29
N HIS A 24 3.88 -2.48 -1.34
CA HIS A 24 4.07 -2.93 -2.73
C HIS A 24 5.49 -2.71 -3.28
N TRP A 25 6.34 -2.03 -2.52
CA TRP A 25 7.78 -1.89 -2.77
C TRP A 25 8.55 -3.20 -2.51
N ALA A 26 8.01 -4.11 -1.70
CA ALA A 26 8.67 -5.35 -1.30
C ALA A 26 8.51 -6.46 -2.35
N PRO A 27 9.42 -7.46 -2.39
CA PRO A 27 9.17 -8.71 -3.11
C PRO A 27 7.84 -9.34 -2.70
N ALA A 28 7.10 -9.94 -3.64
CA ALA A 28 5.71 -10.36 -3.44
C ALA A 28 5.47 -11.17 -2.15
N ALA A 29 6.28 -12.20 -1.91
CA ALA A 29 6.16 -13.04 -0.71
C ALA A 29 6.38 -12.26 0.59
N PHE A 30 7.26 -11.27 0.59
CA PHE A 30 7.47 -10.40 1.74
C PHE A 30 6.37 -9.36 1.88
N GLY A 31 5.88 -8.80 0.76
CA GLY A 31 4.73 -7.91 0.73
C GLY A 31 3.48 -8.54 1.35
N VAL A 32 3.22 -9.83 1.10
CA VAL A 32 2.13 -10.58 1.75
C VAL A 32 2.31 -10.58 3.27
N LYS A 33 3.52 -10.88 3.76
CA LYS A 33 3.79 -10.90 5.21
C LYS A 33 3.58 -9.52 5.83
N LEU A 34 4.08 -8.46 5.19
CA LEU A 34 3.91 -7.09 5.65
C LEU A 34 2.44 -6.68 5.67
N ALA A 35 1.67 -7.00 4.62
CA ALA A 35 0.26 -6.71 4.54
C ALA A 35 -0.51 -7.39 5.68
N ARG A 36 -0.23 -8.67 5.93
CA ARG A 36 -0.87 -9.43 7.01
C ARG A 36 -0.58 -8.86 8.38
N VAL A 37 0.69 -8.61 8.68
CA VAL A 37 1.11 -8.02 9.97
C VAL A 37 0.39 -6.69 10.22
N TYR A 38 0.32 -5.83 9.22
CA TYR A 38 -0.40 -4.57 9.34
C TYR A 38 -1.92 -4.78 9.50
N ASN A 39 -2.56 -5.56 8.62
CA ASN A 39 -4.01 -5.77 8.62
C ASN A 39 -4.48 -6.40 9.95
N ASP A 40 -3.72 -7.36 10.47
CA ASP A 40 -4.01 -8.02 11.74
C ASP A 40 -3.87 -7.04 12.93
N ALA A 41 -2.79 -6.23 12.96
CA ALA A 41 -2.59 -5.22 13.99
C ALA A 41 -3.65 -4.10 13.93
N CYS A 42 -4.02 -3.67 12.72
CA CYS A 42 -5.06 -2.67 12.49
C CYS A 42 -6.43 -3.19 12.95
N SER A 43 -6.76 -4.43 12.59
CA SER A 43 -7.97 -5.11 13.07
C SER A 43 -7.99 -5.22 14.59
N ALA A 44 -6.88 -5.64 15.21
CA ALA A 44 -6.76 -5.71 16.66
C ALA A 44 -7.02 -4.36 17.34
N ALA A 45 -6.45 -3.26 16.82
CA ALA A 45 -6.72 -1.92 17.33
C ALA A 45 -8.20 -1.53 17.20
N CYS A 46 -8.84 -1.87 16.08
CA CYS A 46 -10.27 -1.62 15.86
C CYS A 46 -11.14 -2.44 16.80
N ILE A 47 -10.77 -3.68 17.15
CA ILE A 47 -11.49 -4.51 18.12
C ILE A 47 -11.46 -3.89 19.51
N VAL A 48 -10.33 -3.29 19.91
CA VAL A 48 -10.21 -2.65 21.23
C VAL A 48 -11.04 -1.36 21.29
N HIS A 49 -11.17 -0.63 20.18
CA HIS A 49 -11.91 0.65 20.13
C HIS A 49 -12.91 0.72 18.96
N PRO A 50 -13.93 -0.16 18.90
CA PRO A 50 -14.75 -0.39 17.70
C PRO A 50 -15.70 0.76 17.37
N ARG A 51 -15.94 1.66 18.33
CA ARG A 51 -16.73 2.88 18.14
C ARG A 51 -15.90 4.11 17.79
N ARG A 52 -14.56 3.97 17.78
CA ARG A 52 -13.63 5.08 17.58
C ARG A 52 -12.67 4.82 16.42
N LEU A 53 -12.42 3.55 16.06
CA LEU A 53 -11.46 3.18 15.04
C LEU A 53 -12.11 2.26 14.01
N ILE A 54 -11.80 2.55 12.75
CA ILE A 54 -12.12 1.72 11.59
C ILE A 54 -10.83 1.55 10.77
N GLY A 55 -10.63 0.39 10.16
CA GLY A 55 -9.37 0.07 9.47
C GLY A 55 -9.51 0.00 7.96
N MET A 56 -8.49 0.48 7.27
CA MET A 56 -8.31 0.32 5.83
C MET A 56 -7.24 -0.73 5.57
N ALA A 57 -7.60 -1.79 4.86
CA ALA A 57 -6.68 -2.87 4.52
C ALA A 57 -5.62 -2.40 3.53
N VAL A 58 -4.41 -2.95 3.63
CA VAL A 58 -3.38 -2.85 2.59
C VAL A 58 -3.15 -4.21 1.95
N LEU A 59 -2.75 -4.19 0.69
CA LEU A 59 -2.58 -5.41 -0.12
C LEU A 59 -1.21 -5.42 -0.81
N PRO A 60 -0.62 -6.62 -1.04
CA PRO A 60 0.59 -6.80 -1.86
C PRO A 60 0.28 -6.66 -3.36
N THR A 61 -0.17 -5.48 -3.79
CA THR A 61 -0.68 -5.21 -5.15
C THR A 61 0.33 -5.36 -6.29
N GLN A 62 1.62 -5.43 -5.99
CA GLN A 62 2.65 -5.83 -6.97
C GLN A 62 2.45 -7.27 -7.48
N ALA A 63 1.65 -8.08 -6.79
CA ALA A 63 1.21 -9.41 -7.20
C ALA A 63 -0.33 -9.50 -7.06
N PRO A 64 -1.10 -9.12 -8.10
CA PRO A 64 -2.56 -8.98 -8.03
C PRO A 64 -3.32 -10.21 -7.54
N ASP A 65 -2.89 -11.42 -7.91
CA ASP A 65 -3.51 -12.67 -7.43
C ASP A 65 -3.34 -12.85 -5.91
N LEU A 66 -2.15 -12.53 -5.39
CA LEU A 66 -1.89 -12.56 -3.94
C LEU A 66 -2.60 -11.42 -3.22
N ALA A 67 -2.75 -10.27 -3.87
CA ALA A 67 -3.52 -9.15 -3.34
C ALA A 67 -5.01 -9.50 -3.22
N LEU A 68 -5.59 -10.19 -4.18
CA LEU A 68 -6.98 -10.66 -4.12
C LEU A 68 -7.18 -11.66 -2.97
N GLN A 69 -6.28 -12.63 -2.83
CA GLN A 69 -6.31 -13.59 -1.70
C GLN A 69 -6.22 -12.87 -0.34
N GLU A 70 -5.35 -11.87 -0.23
CA GLU A 70 -5.23 -11.10 1.01
C GLU A 70 -6.45 -10.20 1.26
N LEU A 71 -7.08 -9.66 0.21
CA LEU A 71 -8.33 -8.90 0.34
C LEU A 71 -9.46 -9.78 0.89
N GLU A 72 -9.61 -11.00 0.38
CA GLU A 72 -10.58 -11.98 0.87
C GLU A 72 -10.34 -12.37 2.32
N ARG A 73 -9.07 -12.47 2.74
CA ARG A 73 -8.71 -12.73 4.13
C ARG A 73 -9.01 -11.50 5.00
N ALA A 74 -8.58 -10.32 4.59
CA ALA A 74 -8.77 -9.06 5.31
C ALA A 74 -10.24 -8.73 5.48
N ALA A 75 -11.09 -9.08 4.52
CA ALA A 75 -12.55 -8.92 4.61
C ALA A 75 -13.19 -9.68 5.78
N LYS A 76 -12.53 -10.72 6.28
CA LYS A 76 -12.99 -11.51 7.44
C LYS A 76 -12.49 -10.94 8.77
N LEU A 77 -11.58 -9.97 8.74
CA LEU A 77 -11.04 -9.34 9.95
C LEU A 77 -12.02 -8.28 10.49
N PRO A 78 -12.34 -8.30 11.80
CA PRO A 78 -13.19 -7.29 12.40
C PRO A 78 -12.60 -5.88 12.27
N GLY A 79 -13.45 -4.87 12.12
CA GLY A 79 -13.04 -3.46 12.06
C GLY A 79 -12.46 -2.99 10.72
N LEU A 80 -12.05 -3.89 9.81
CA LEU A 80 -11.63 -3.49 8.46
C LEU A 80 -12.84 -3.25 7.56
N ARG A 81 -12.87 -2.11 6.85
CA ARG A 81 -14.06 -1.65 6.09
C ARG A 81 -13.75 -0.98 4.76
N GLY A 82 -12.49 -0.95 4.36
CA GLY A 82 -12.08 -0.35 3.10
C GLY A 82 -10.69 -0.79 2.67
N LEU A 83 -10.33 -0.42 1.46
CA LEU A 83 -9.02 -0.65 0.88
C LEU A 83 -8.24 0.67 0.82
N TYR A 84 -7.00 0.65 1.30
CA TYR A 84 -6.05 1.74 1.12
C TYR A 84 -5.08 1.41 -0.01
N LEU A 85 -5.02 2.27 -1.02
CA LEU A 85 -4.28 2.01 -2.26
C LEU A 85 -3.49 3.25 -2.69
N GLY A 86 -2.26 3.05 -3.17
CA GLY A 86 -1.47 4.13 -3.76
C GLY A 86 -2.02 4.56 -5.12
N THR A 87 -1.73 5.79 -5.56
CA THR A 87 -2.12 6.31 -6.89
C THR A 87 -1.45 5.60 -8.07
N HIS A 88 -0.52 4.70 -7.81
CA HIS A 88 0.09 3.79 -8.78
C HIS A 88 0.61 2.56 -8.04
N ILE A 89 0.85 1.47 -8.77
CA ILE A 89 1.52 0.28 -8.24
C ILE A 89 2.86 0.12 -8.95
N ASN A 90 3.94 0.55 -8.29
CA ASN A 90 5.28 0.60 -8.89
C ASN A 90 5.27 1.39 -10.21
N LYS A 91 5.38 0.71 -11.36
CA LYS A 91 5.40 1.34 -12.70
C LYS A 91 4.06 1.26 -13.44
N GLN A 92 3.04 0.66 -12.82
CA GLN A 92 1.73 0.40 -13.39
C GLN A 92 0.72 1.45 -12.92
N ASN A 93 -0.13 1.89 -13.83
CA ASN A 93 -1.27 2.74 -13.53
C ASN A 93 -2.43 1.90 -13.01
N LEU A 94 -3.42 2.54 -12.39
CA LEU A 94 -4.55 1.84 -11.76
C LEU A 94 -5.62 1.36 -12.76
N ASP A 95 -5.56 1.81 -14.01
CA ASP A 95 -6.44 1.38 -15.10
C ASP A 95 -5.99 0.07 -15.77
N GLU A 96 -4.85 -0.48 -15.35
CA GLU A 96 -4.39 -1.79 -15.82
C GLU A 96 -5.38 -2.89 -15.42
N LYS A 97 -5.80 -3.69 -16.41
CA LYS A 97 -6.85 -4.73 -16.24
C LYS A 97 -6.51 -5.75 -15.15
N THR A 98 -5.23 -5.93 -14.83
CA THR A 98 -4.78 -6.85 -13.77
C THR A 98 -5.31 -6.47 -12.38
N PHE A 99 -5.67 -5.21 -12.14
CA PHE A 99 -6.24 -4.75 -10.86
C PHE A 99 -7.77 -4.86 -10.79
N PHE A 100 -8.44 -5.11 -11.91
CA PHE A 100 -9.91 -5.11 -11.95
C PHE A 100 -10.56 -6.16 -11.03
N PRO A 101 -10.01 -7.37 -10.86
CA PRO A 101 -10.54 -8.33 -9.89
C PRO A 101 -10.54 -7.80 -8.45
N ILE A 102 -9.53 -7.00 -8.08
CA ILE A 102 -9.46 -6.37 -6.75
C ILE A 102 -10.60 -5.35 -6.60
N TYR A 103 -10.84 -4.52 -7.63
CA TYR A 103 -11.91 -3.53 -7.62
C TYR A 103 -13.30 -4.16 -7.59
N ALA A 104 -13.50 -5.21 -8.40
CA ALA A 104 -14.73 -6.00 -8.39
C ALA A 104 -15.00 -6.56 -7.00
N LYS A 105 -13.96 -7.12 -6.35
CA LYS A 105 -14.09 -7.64 -5.00
C LYS A 105 -14.40 -6.56 -3.96
N CYS A 106 -13.78 -5.39 -4.05
CA CYS A 106 -14.16 -4.25 -3.20
C CYS A 106 -15.63 -3.84 -3.41
N GLY A 107 -16.12 -3.89 -4.66
CA GLY A 107 -17.53 -3.67 -4.99
C GLY A 107 -18.47 -4.66 -4.30
N GLU A 108 -18.17 -5.97 -4.38
CA GLU A 108 -18.93 -7.02 -3.68
C GLU A 108 -18.95 -6.80 -2.16
N LEU A 109 -17.80 -6.43 -1.59
CA LEU A 109 -17.65 -6.17 -0.15
C LEU A 109 -18.28 -4.84 0.28
N ARG A 110 -18.70 -3.99 -0.68
CA ARG A 110 -19.08 -2.59 -0.46
C ARG A 110 -17.99 -1.78 0.26
N TRP A 111 -16.73 -2.11 -0.01
CA TRP A 111 -15.57 -1.43 0.54
C TRP A 111 -15.20 -0.22 -0.31
N ALA A 112 -15.05 0.93 0.34
CA ALA A 112 -14.48 2.11 -0.30
C ALA A 112 -12.99 1.89 -0.57
N ILE A 113 -12.52 2.42 -1.71
CA ILE A 113 -11.08 2.47 -2.04
C ILE A 113 -10.60 3.89 -1.77
N PHE A 114 -9.77 4.06 -0.75
CA PHE A 114 -9.10 5.31 -0.45
C PHE A 114 -7.77 5.37 -1.19
N LEU A 115 -7.69 6.26 -2.19
CA LEU A 115 -6.47 6.52 -2.95
C LEU A 115 -5.60 7.54 -2.23
N HIS A 116 -4.36 7.17 -1.92
CA HIS A 116 -3.39 8.07 -1.30
C HIS A 116 -2.29 8.46 -2.28
N PRO A 117 -1.94 9.76 -2.37
CA PRO A 117 -0.82 10.20 -3.19
C PRO A 117 0.46 9.45 -2.85
N ALA A 118 1.13 8.96 -3.89
CA ALA A 118 2.50 8.52 -3.86
C ALA A 118 3.34 9.42 -4.78
N ALA A 119 4.68 9.24 -4.78
CA ALA A 119 5.51 9.90 -5.78
C ALA A 119 4.96 9.62 -7.19
N THR A 120 4.94 10.61 -8.06
CA THR A 120 4.39 10.39 -9.41
C THR A 120 5.17 9.30 -10.13
N VAL A 121 4.48 8.54 -10.99
CA VAL A 121 5.14 7.53 -11.84
C VAL A 121 6.26 8.18 -12.69
N ALA A 122 6.07 9.43 -13.09
CA ALA A 122 7.10 10.23 -13.77
C ALA A 122 8.35 10.43 -12.90
N GLN A 123 8.20 10.82 -11.63
CA GLN A 123 9.30 10.97 -10.68
C GLN A 123 10.04 9.64 -10.46
N LEU A 124 9.32 8.52 -10.36
CA LEU A 124 9.93 7.18 -10.24
C LEU A 124 10.70 6.77 -11.49
N ARG A 125 10.16 7.03 -12.68
CA ARG A 125 10.85 6.77 -13.96
C ARG A 125 12.10 7.62 -14.11
N ALA A 126 12.04 8.89 -13.72
CA ALA A 126 13.19 9.81 -13.77
C ALA A 126 14.32 9.37 -12.84
N HIS A 127 14.02 8.99 -11.60
CA HIS A 127 15.02 8.50 -10.64
C HIS A 127 15.76 7.25 -11.16
N LEU A 128 15.05 6.30 -11.75
CA LEU A 128 15.67 5.11 -12.34
C LEU A 128 16.52 5.44 -13.56
N SER A 129 16.12 6.42 -14.36
CA SER A 129 16.92 6.88 -15.51
C SER A 129 18.23 7.54 -15.07
N ALA A 130 18.21 8.31 -13.97
CA ALA A 130 19.39 8.91 -13.38
C ALA A 130 20.33 7.84 -12.78
N ALA A 131 19.80 6.93 -11.96
CA ALA A 131 20.57 5.83 -11.39
C ALA A 131 21.20 4.92 -12.47
N LYS A 132 20.49 4.69 -13.58
CA LYS A 132 21.01 3.93 -14.72
C LYS A 132 22.11 4.69 -15.47
N ARG A 133 22.02 6.03 -15.59
CA ARG A 133 23.07 6.87 -16.16
C ARG A 133 24.32 6.88 -15.29
N GLU A 134 24.17 6.99 -13.97
CA GLU A 134 25.30 6.91 -13.02
C GLU A 134 25.99 5.55 -13.07
N LEU A 135 25.23 4.45 -13.15
CA LEU A 135 25.80 3.11 -13.28
C LEU A 135 26.60 2.93 -14.59
N ILE A 136 26.11 3.49 -15.70
CA ILE A 136 26.80 3.47 -16.99
C ILE A 136 28.07 4.32 -16.92
N LEU A 137 27.98 5.56 -16.42
CA LEU A 137 29.11 6.47 -16.29
C LEU A 137 30.18 5.91 -15.35
N GLY A 138 29.79 5.30 -14.23
CA GLY A 138 30.72 4.65 -13.29
C GLY A 138 31.43 3.44 -13.91
N ARG A 139 30.75 2.65 -14.75
CA ARG A 139 31.37 1.55 -15.51
C ARG A 139 32.33 2.05 -16.60
N THR A 140 32.00 3.16 -17.26
CA THR A 140 32.88 3.77 -18.28
C THR A 140 34.13 4.37 -17.63
N ALA A 141 33.98 5.08 -16.51
CA ALA A 141 35.10 5.62 -15.74
C ALA A 141 36.03 4.52 -15.19
N ALA A 142 35.46 3.43 -14.67
CA ALA A 142 36.24 2.27 -14.21
C ALA A 142 36.98 1.53 -15.34
N ARG A 143 36.55 1.69 -16.59
CA ARG A 143 37.20 1.11 -17.78
C ARG A 143 38.32 2.01 -18.31
N LEU A 144 38.22 3.32 -18.12
CA LEU A 144 39.24 4.30 -18.50
C LEU A 144 40.43 4.35 -17.52
N LEU A 145 40.21 4.05 -16.24
CA LEU A 145 41.25 3.99 -15.20
C LEU A 145 42.06 2.67 -15.17
N LYS A 146 41.81 1.76 -16.11
CA LYS A 146 42.52 0.48 -16.26
C LYS A 146 43.38 0.40 -17.53
N LEU A 147 43.64 1.54 -18.17
CA LEU A 147 44.63 1.74 -19.24
C LEU A 147 45.72 2.67 -18.73
#